data_AF-A0A9W6X082-F1
#
_entry.id   AF-A0A9W6X082-F1
#
_cell.length_a   1.000
_cell.length_b   1.000
_cell.length_c   1.000
_cell.angle_alpha   90.00
_cell.angle_beta   90.00
_cell.angle_gamma   90.00
#
_symmetry.space_group_name_H-M   'P 1'
#
loop_
_entity.id
_entity.type
_entity.pdbx_description
1 polymer ?
#
loop_
_entity_poly.entity_id
_entity_poly.type
_entity_poly.pdbx_seq_one_letter_code
_entity_poly.pdbx_strand_id
1 'polypeptide(L)'
;MDALLNRLYHDPETGYISAQKLYQKPKPIDKSVTLKKVKEWYSKQPDIQQYQEKRPDARQYKITSHDPNSWQMDLTFHDGAIILSAVNINSRLGYARVLPDKKAPTVLIGLKDFVQKHKPTILTTDNGSEFMNDKAEKFLRSKDIEHYNNEPGEHTTMGKIERFNRTLKQRLTKIGRKVTQDLLTNVIKNYNSTFHSGIKATPNEMKGNVIESELQHNRDIADKLNETFSVGQSVVYRLPKSTFGKEKALWSKTVYEIIDTDGYKFQIRSKNRHTLYKSHSDLKVVQEKPSDAPLTKKDNIYEVERILDHQEQKNGKFKYLIKWLGYDETSWEPEGNLRLINKNKMSKMEKDYWHGLRNLP
;
A
#
# COMPACT_ATOMS: atom_id res chain seq x y z
N MET A 1 -16.90 39.74 2.34
CA MET A 1 -15.54 39.58 1.76
C MET A 1 -15.47 38.36 0.85
N ASP A 2 -15.76 37.16 1.35
CA ASP A 2 -15.65 35.91 0.58
C ASP A 2 -16.48 35.91 -0.72
N ALA A 3 -17.72 36.41 -0.70
CA ALA A 3 -18.54 36.55 -1.91
C ALA A 3 -17.91 37.49 -2.97
N LEU A 4 -17.24 38.57 -2.52
CA LEU A 4 -16.54 39.49 -3.41
C LEU A 4 -15.30 38.84 -4.03
N LEU A 5 -14.50 38.13 -3.22
CA LEU A 5 -13.34 37.39 -3.70
C LEU A 5 -13.74 36.28 -4.66
N ASN A 6 -14.81 35.54 -4.36
CA ASN A 6 -15.36 34.49 -5.21
C ASN A 6 -15.76 35.03 -6.58
N ARG A 7 -16.50 36.14 -6.61
CA ARG A 7 -16.89 36.79 -7.87
C ARG A 7 -15.69 37.26 -8.68
N LEU A 8 -14.71 37.90 -8.05
CA LEU A 8 -13.53 38.45 -8.74
C LEU A 8 -12.54 37.38 -9.21
N TYR A 9 -12.50 36.23 -8.53
CA TYR A 9 -11.61 35.13 -8.86
C TYR A 9 -12.17 34.23 -9.97
N HIS A 10 -13.49 33.98 -9.97
CA HIS A 10 -14.15 33.13 -10.96
C HIS A 10 -14.68 33.88 -12.20
N ASP A 11 -14.41 35.18 -12.29
CA ASP A 11 -14.62 35.96 -13.51
C ASP A 11 -13.64 35.48 -14.60
N PRO A 12 -14.09 34.94 -15.73
CA PRO A 12 -13.20 34.44 -16.79
C PRO A 12 -12.42 35.56 -17.50
N GLU A 13 -12.92 36.80 -17.50
CA GLU A 13 -12.23 37.91 -18.17
C GLU A 13 -11.07 38.45 -17.35
N THR A 14 -11.19 38.39 -16.02
CA THR A 14 -10.24 39.06 -15.14
C THR A 14 -9.62 38.14 -14.06
N GLY A 15 -10.27 37.04 -13.70
CA GLY A 15 -9.95 36.15 -12.59
C GLY A 15 -8.87 35.09 -12.88
N TYR A 16 -8.86 33.99 -12.12
CA TYR A 16 -7.86 32.90 -12.20
C TYR A 16 -6.39 33.36 -12.15
N ILE A 17 -6.14 34.42 -11.38
CA ILE A 17 -4.85 35.08 -11.19
C ILE A 17 -4.27 34.78 -9.81
N SER A 18 -2.95 34.96 -9.63
CA SER A 18 -2.30 34.73 -8.33
C SER A 18 -2.92 35.53 -7.18
N ALA A 19 -2.86 34.99 -5.96
CA ALA A 19 -3.38 35.64 -4.75
C ALA A 19 -2.92 37.11 -4.60
N GLN A 20 -1.69 37.41 -5.01
CA GLN A 20 -1.12 38.75 -4.93
C GLN A 20 -1.74 39.72 -5.94
N LYS A 21 -2.06 39.25 -7.15
CA LYS A 21 -2.80 40.02 -8.15
C LYS A 21 -4.28 40.13 -7.78
N LEU A 22 -4.88 39.05 -7.28
CA LEU A 22 -6.26 39.05 -6.79
C LEU A 22 -6.46 40.08 -5.69
N TYR A 23 -5.52 40.22 -4.75
CA TYR A 23 -5.58 41.21 -3.67
C TYR A 23 -5.69 42.67 -4.15
N GLN A 24 -5.14 43.01 -5.33
CA GLN A 24 -5.17 44.39 -5.82
C GLN A 24 -6.57 44.81 -6.31
N LYS A 25 -7.45 43.86 -6.62
CA LYS A 25 -8.78 44.13 -7.18
C LYS A 25 -9.86 44.53 -6.19
N PRO A 26 -10.03 43.85 -5.03
CA PRO A 26 -11.02 44.24 -4.05
C PRO A 26 -10.54 45.43 -3.20
N LYS A 27 -9.23 45.72 -3.13
CA LYS A 27 -8.65 46.78 -2.29
C LYS A 27 -9.23 48.19 -2.54
N PRO A 28 -9.51 48.62 -3.80
CA PRO A 28 -10.19 49.89 -4.06
C PRO A 28 -11.67 49.90 -3.65
N ILE A 29 -12.30 48.71 -3.55
CA ILE A 29 -13.73 48.53 -3.27
C ILE A 29 -13.98 48.39 -1.76
N ASP A 30 -13.10 47.65 -1.07
CA ASP A 30 -13.17 47.35 0.36
C ASP A 30 -11.76 47.47 0.97
N LYS A 31 -11.53 48.57 1.70
CA LYS A 31 -10.24 48.87 2.34
C LYS A 31 -9.92 47.94 3.52
N SER A 32 -10.87 47.15 4.01
CA SER A 32 -10.67 46.18 5.10
C SER A 32 -10.02 44.86 4.64
N VAL A 33 -9.91 44.66 3.32
CA VAL A 33 -9.28 43.48 2.73
C VAL A 33 -7.77 43.56 2.94
N THR A 34 -7.21 42.51 3.53
CA THR A 34 -5.76 42.37 3.72
C THR A 34 -5.23 41.23 2.84
N LEU A 35 -3.96 41.34 2.43
CA LEU A 35 -3.30 40.28 1.66
C LEU A 35 -3.31 38.93 2.39
N LYS A 36 -3.24 38.93 3.73
CA LYS A 36 -3.34 37.73 4.56
C LYS A 36 -4.68 37.02 4.33
N LYS A 37 -5.80 37.75 4.46
CA LYS A 37 -7.15 37.21 4.23
C LYS A 37 -7.34 36.71 2.80
N VAL A 38 -6.82 37.43 1.80
CA VAL A 38 -6.89 37.00 0.40
C VAL A 38 -6.09 35.73 0.17
N LYS A 39 -4.87 35.60 0.75
CA LYS A 39 -4.08 34.37 0.67
C LYS A 39 -4.77 33.19 1.36
N GLU A 40 -5.36 33.40 2.52
CA GLU A 40 -6.13 32.39 3.25
C GLU A 40 -7.35 31.92 2.45
N TRP A 41 -8.09 32.84 1.84
CA TRP A 41 -9.21 32.51 0.96
C TRP A 41 -8.73 31.80 -0.33
N TYR A 42 -7.67 32.31 -0.95
CA TYR A 42 -7.11 31.76 -2.19
C TYR A 42 -6.60 30.33 -2.02
N SER A 43 -5.94 30.03 -0.90
CA SER A 43 -5.45 28.68 -0.61
C SER A 43 -6.55 27.64 -0.46
N LYS A 44 -7.80 28.08 -0.24
CA LYS A 44 -8.96 27.19 -0.11
C LYS A 44 -9.63 26.90 -1.44
N GLN A 45 -9.26 27.57 -2.54
CA GLN A 45 -9.95 27.38 -3.83
C GLN A 45 -9.67 25.99 -4.42
N PRO A 46 -10.69 25.26 -4.91
CA PRO A 46 -10.53 23.87 -5.36
C PRO A 46 -9.47 23.66 -6.45
N ASP A 47 -9.37 24.59 -7.40
CA ASP A 47 -8.38 24.57 -8.47
C ASP A 47 -6.97 24.77 -7.92
N ILE A 48 -6.76 25.70 -6.99
CA ILE A 48 -5.45 25.89 -6.35
C ILE A 48 -5.06 24.69 -5.51
N GLN A 49 -6.01 24.15 -4.75
CA GLN A 49 -5.81 22.99 -3.91
C GLN A 49 -5.34 21.76 -4.71
N GLN A 50 -5.75 21.62 -5.97
CA GLN A 50 -5.39 20.49 -6.84
C GLN A 50 -3.93 20.50 -7.32
N TYR A 51 -3.29 21.66 -7.46
CA TYR A 51 -1.91 21.77 -7.96
C TYR A 51 -0.88 22.05 -6.85
N GLN A 52 -1.33 22.29 -5.62
CA GLN A 52 -0.43 22.63 -4.51
C GLN A 52 0.43 21.44 -4.07
N GLU A 53 1.75 21.62 -4.02
CA GLU A 53 2.65 20.62 -3.46
C GLU A 53 2.46 20.48 -1.92
N LYS A 54 2.38 19.24 -1.43
CA LYS A 54 2.55 18.98 0.01
C LYS A 54 4.03 19.12 0.33
N ARG A 55 4.34 19.84 1.41
CA ARG A 55 5.65 19.70 2.05
C ARG A 55 5.86 18.21 2.39
N PRO A 56 7.07 17.66 2.17
CA PRO A 56 7.35 16.28 2.54
C PRO A 56 7.01 16.04 4.01
N ASP A 57 6.16 15.06 4.29
CA ASP A 57 5.90 14.62 5.65
C ASP A 57 7.09 13.75 6.09
N ALA A 58 7.80 14.20 7.13
CA ALA A 58 8.97 13.50 7.65
C ALA A 58 8.60 12.25 8.48
N ARG A 59 7.32 12.09 8.84
CA ARG A 59 6.80 10.93 9.57
C ARG A 59 6.76 9.73 8.64
N GLN A 60 7.78 8.90 8.67
CA GLN A 60 7.80 7.64 7.91
C GLN A 60 7.84 6.45 8.84
N TYR A 61 6.94 5.50 8.62
CA TYR A 61 6.97 4.21 9.27
C TYR A 61 8.23 3.43 8.85
N LYS A 62 8.80 2.72 9.80
CA LYS A 62 9.83 1.71 9.56
C LYS A 62 9.18 0.44 9.06
N ILE A 63 9.81 -0.20 8.08
CA ILE A 63 9.44 -1.56 7.67
C ILE A 63 9.90 -2.51 8.77
N THR A 64 8.99 -2.93 9.63
CA THR A 64 9.22 -3.85 10.75
C THR A 64 7.97 -4.73 10.92
N SER A 65 8.09 -5.83 11.66
CA SER A 65 6.96 -6.71 11.98
C SER A 65 6.97 -7.12 13.44
N HIS A 66 5.77 -7.24 14.03
CA HIS A 66 5.59 -7.85 15.35
C HIS A 66 5.85 -9.36 15.32
N ASP A 67 5.81 -9.98 14.15
CA ASP A 67 6.10 -11.40 14.00
C ASP A 67 7.56 -11.62 13.55
N PRO A 68 8.40 -12.32 14.35
CA PRO A 68 9.80 -12.57 14.03
C PRO A 68 10.00 -13.44 12.78
N ASN A 69 8.98 -14.18 12.35
CA ASN A 69 8.99 -15.04 11.17
C ASN A 69 8.32 -14.37 9.96
N SER A 70 8.41 -13.04 9.87
CA SER A 70 7.96 -12.26 8.71
C SER A 70 9.07 -12.09 7.67
N TRP A 71 8.79 -12.48 6.43
CA TRP A 71 9.76 -12.49 5.33
C TRP A 71 9.26 -11.75 4.10
N GLN A 72 10.20 -11.16 3.37
CA GLN A 72 9.99 -10.64 2.02
C GLN A 72 10.73 -11.53 1.03
N MET A 73 10.13 -11.77 -0.12
CA MET A 73 10.70 -12.64 -1.15
C MET A 73 10.51 -12.04 -2.54
N ASP A 74 11.50 -12.25 -3.40
CA ASP A 74 11.56 -11.69 -4.75
C ASP A 74 12.33 -12.65 -5.68
N LEU A 75 12.14 -12.49 -6.99
CA LEU A 75 13.01 -13.08 -8.01
C LEU A 75 14.01 -12.03 -8.47
N THR A 76 15.29 -12.33 -8.28
CA THR A 76 16.37 -11.45 -8.69
C THR A 76 17.29 -12.09 -9.72
N PHE A 77 17.82 -11.27 -10.62
CA PHE A 77 18.62 -11.70 -11.76
C PHE A 77 20.04 -11.17 -11.66
N HIS A 78 21.03 -12.02 -11.94
CA HIS A 78 22.44 -11.66 -12.00
C HIS A 78 23.19 -12.59 -12.95
N ASP A 79 23.86 -12.04 -13.96
CA ASP A 79 24.69 -12.76 -14.95
C ASP A 79 24.00 -14.01 -15.53
N GLY A 80 22.74 -13.84 -15.93
CA GLY A 80 21.91 -14.90 -16.52
C GLY A 80 21.32 -15.90 -15.50
N ALA A 81 21.75 -15.87 -14.23
CA ALA A 81 21.15 -16.68 -13.18
C ALA A 81 19.86 -16.05 -12.65
N ILE A 82 18.85 -16.90 -12.47
CA ILE A 82 17.59 -16.56 -11.80
C ILE A 82 17.71 -17.01 -10.35
N ILE A 83 17.48 -16.10 -9.41
CA ILE A 83 17.70 -16.34 -7.99
C ILE A 83 16.42 -16.03 -7.25
N LEU A 84 15.85 -17.04 -6.58
CA LEU A 84 14.84 -16.84 -5.56
C LEU A 84 15.52 -16.29 -4.31
N SER A 85 15.28 -15.03 -3.98
CA SER A 85 15.84 -14.38 -2.80
C SER A 85 14.77 -14.10 -1.76
N ALA A 86 15.14 -14.22 -0.49
CA ALA A 86 14.26 -13.85 0.61
C ALA A 86 15.07 -13.21 1.74
N VAL A 87 14.45 -12.26 2.44
CA VAL A 87 15.04 -11.61 3.61
C VAL A 87 14.00 -11.48 4.72
N ASN A 88 14.38 -11.83 5.94
CA ASN A 88 13.54 -11.63 7.11
C ASN A 88 13.47 -10.13 7.46
N ILE A 89 12.29 -9.61 7.75
CA ILE A 89 12.05 -8.16 7.94
C ILE A 89 12.83 -7.62 9.14
N ASN A 90 12.82 -8.36 10.24
CA ASN A 90 13.41 -7.95 11.51
C ASN A 90 14.90 -8.30 11.56
N SER A 91 15.23 -9.58 11.48
CA SER A 91 16.60 -10.07 11.62
C SER A 91 17.50 -9.76 10.44
N ARG A 92 16.93 -9.45 9.27
CA ARG A 92 17.66 -9.37 7.99
C ARG A 92 18.34 -10.67 7.59
N LEU A 93 17.93 -11.80 8.15
CA LEU A 93 18.43 -13.10 7.74
C LEU A 93 18.12 -13.30 6.25
N GLY A 94 19.16 -13.52 5.46
CA GLY A 94 19.07 -13.69 4.01
C GLY A 94 18.99 -15.16 3.62
N TYR A 95 18.28 -15.41 2.53
CA TYR A 95 18.18 -16.68 1.82
C TYR A 95 18.29 -16.43 0.32
N ALA A 96 18.96 -17.33 -0.39
CA ALA A 96 19.03 -17.28 -1.85
C ALA A 96 19.14 -18.70 -2.43
N ARG A 97 18.42 -18.93 -3.53
CA ARG A 97 18.44 -20.20 -4.27
C ARG A 97 18.48 -19.93 -5.77
N VAL A 98 19.37 -20.62 -6.50
CA VAL A 98 19.35 -20.60 -7.97
C VAL A 98 18.13 -21.38 -8.48
N LEU A 99 17.42 -20.81 -9.45
CA LEU A 99 16.35 -21.46 -10.17
C LEU A 99 16.74 -21.70 -11.65
N PRO A 100 16.33 -22.82 -12.26
CA PRO A 100 16.57 -23.09 -13.68
C PRO A 100 15.71 -22.20 -14.60
N ASP A 101 14.51 -21.82 -14.17
CA ASP A 101 13.63 -20.89 -14.89
C ASP A 101 12.73 -20.11 -13.92
N LYS A 102 12.01 -19.11 -14.46
CA LYS A 102 11.04 -18.29 -13.72
C LYS A 102 9.61 -18.83 -13.76
N LYS A 103 9.40 -20.11 -14.14
CA LYS A 103 8.05 -20.65 -14.28
C LYS A 103 7.46 -20.95 -12.90
N ALA A 104 6.14 -20.76 -12.77
CA ALA A 104 5.40 -21.02 -11.54
C ALA A 104 5.70 -22.37 -10.86
N PRO A 105 5.83 -23.53 -11.56
CA PRO A 105 6.17 -24.80 -10.92
C PRO A 105 7.57 -24.80 -10.28
N THR A 106 8.56 -24.21 -10.96
CA THR A 106 9.94 -24.10 -10.48
C THR A 106 10.04 -23.19 -9.26
N VAL A 107 9.37 -22.04 -9.32
CA VAL A 107 9.29 -21.09 -8.21
C VAL A 107 8.60 -21.73 -7.00
N LEU A 108 7.54 -22.52 -7.21
CA LEU A 108 6.86 -23.25 -6.14
C LEU A 108 7.76 -24.28 -5.45
N ILE A 109 8.65 -24.96 -6.17
CA ILE A 109 9.65 -25.86 -5.57
C ILE A 109 10.60 -25.06 -4.67
N GLY A 110 11.13 -23.94 -5.18
CA GLY A 110 11.99 -23.05 -4.37
C GLY A 110 11.28 -22.50 -3.13
N LEU A 111 10.02 -22.11 -3.27
CA LEU A 111 9.17 -21.63 -2.17
C LEU A 111 8.95 -22.73 -1.11
N LYS A 112 8.67 -23.97 -1.52
CA LYS A 112 8.51 -25.11 -0.61
C LYS A 112 9.77 -25.35 0.21
N ASP A 113 10.93 -25.35 -0.44
CA ASP A 113 12.22 -25.57 0.23
C ASP A 113 12.53 -24.44 1.22
N PHE A 114 12.21 -23.19 0.85
CA PHE A 114 12.31 -22.05 1.76
C PHE A 114 11.39 -22.21 2.97
N VAL A 115 10.10 -22.51 2.75
CA VAL A 115 9.10 -22.67 3.82
C VAL A 115 9.49 -23.82 4.77
N GLN A 116 9.96 -24.94 4.24
CA GLN A 116 10.43 -26.06 5.05
C GLN A 116 11.59 -25.66 5.98
N LYS A 117 12.53 -24.86 5.47
CA LYS A 117 13.74 -24.47 6.19
C LYS A 117 13.51 -23.35 7.21
N HIS A 118 12.69 -22.37 6.87
CA HIS A 118 12.55 -21.13 7.62
C HIS A 118 11.22 -20.96 8.35
N LYS A 119 10.22 -21.78 8.02
CA LYS A 119 8.89 -21.78 8.65
C LYS A 119 8.32 -20.36 8.83
N PRO A 120 8.21 -19.57 7.76
CA PRO A 120 7.63 -18.24 7.85
C PRO A 120 6.17 -18.35 8.28
N THR A 121 5.70 -17.38 9.04
CA THR A 121 4.28 -17.18 9.36
C THR A 121 3.67 -16.12 8.44
N ILE A 122 4.47 -15.12 8.07
CA ILE A 122 4.11 -14.05 7.14
C ILE A 122 5.11 -14.02 5.99
N LEU A 123 4.59 -14.00 4.77
CA LEU A 123 5.37 -13.84 3.55
C LEU A 123 4.81 -12.68 2.74
N THR A 124 5.68 -11.80 2.28
CA THR A 124 5.32 -10.74 1.32
C THR A 124 6.09 -10.93 0.02
N THR A 125 5.38 -10.95 -1.09
CA THR A 125 5.98 -11.00 -2.45
C THR A 125 5.47 -9.83 -3.29
N ASP A 126 6.08 -9.65 -4.46
CA ASP A 126 5.49 -8.81 -5.49
C ASP A 126 4.26 -9.51 -6.14
N ASN A 127 3.57 -8.80 -7.03
CA ASN A 127 2.45 -9.34 -7.81
C ASN A 127 2.90 -10.24 -8.98
N GLY A 128 4.10 -10.81 -8.93
CA GLY A 128 4.59 -11.75 -9.94
C GLY A 128 3.63 -12.93 -10.10
N SER A 129 3.20 -13.20 -11.34
CA SER A 129 2.30 -14.33 -11.67
C SER A 129 2.80 -15.69 -11.14
N GLU A 130 4.11 -15.81 -10.96
CA GLU A 130 4.82 -16.96 -10.42
C GLU A 130 4.53 -17.21 -8.93
N PHE A 131 4.29 -16.16 -8.13
CA PHE A 131 3.92 -16.28 -6.71
C PHE A 131 2.40 -16.26 -6.52
N MET A 132 1.66 -15.74 -7.50
CA MET A 132 0.22 -15.49 -7.45
C MET A 132 -0.66 -16.57 -8.08
N ASN A 133 -0.11 -17.76 -8.36
CA ASN A 133 -0.86 -18.86 -8.95
C ASN A 133 -1.61 -19.69 -7.90
N ASP A 134 -2.70 -20.34 -8.32
CA ASP A 134 -3.56 -21.17 -7.46
C ASP A 134 -2.79 -22.25 -6.67
N LYS A 135 -1.69 -22.78 -7.21
CA LYS A 135 -0.90 -23.83 -6.52
C LYS A 135 -0.07 -23.25 -5.38
N ALA A 136 0.54 -22.07 -5.58
CA ALA A 136 1.28 -21.37 -4.55
C ALA A 136 0.35 -20.88 -3.43
N GLU A 137 -0.79 -20.31 -3.80
CA GLU A 137 -1.83 -19.86 -2.86
C GLU A 137 -2.33 -21.02 -1.98
N LYS A 138 -2.71 -22.15 -2.60
CA LYS A 138 -3.13 -23.37 -1.89
C LYS A 138 -2.03 -23.90 -0.98
N PHE A 139 -0.78 -23.87 -1.42
CA PHE A 139 0.35 -24.33 -0.60
C PHE A 139 0.55 -23.47 0.64
N LEU A 140 0.59 -22.14 0.49
CA LEU A 140 0.77 -21.21 1.62
C LEU A 140 -0.40 -21.32 2.62
N ARG A 141 -1.64 -21.40 2.11
CA ARG A 141 -2.83 -21.64 2.93
C ARG A 141 -2.75 -22.97 3.69
N SER A 142 -2.26 -24.04 3.06
CA SER A 142 -2.10 -25.35 3.72
C SER A 142 -1.06 -25.36 4.85
N LYS A 143 -0.22 -24.33 4.90
CA LYS A 143 0.82 -24.12 5.91
C LYS A 143 0.48 -23.01 6.90
N ASP A 144 -0.73 -22.45 6.82
CA ASP A 144 -1.19 -21.31 7.63
C ASP A 144 -0.23 -20.10 7.54
N ILE A 145 0.29 -19.84 6.34
CA ILE A 145 1.20 -18.72 6.07
C ILE A 145 0.40 -17.58 5.49
N GLU A 146 0.44 -16.41 6.13
CA GLU A 146 -0.20 -15.20 5.62
C GLU A 146 0.60 -14.64 4.45
N HIS A 147 -0.04 -14.48 3.28
CA HIS A 147 0.63 -14.01 2.08
C HIS A 147 0.10 -12.63 1.68
N TYR A 148 0.97 -11.63 1.78
CA TYR A 148 0.69 -10.26 1.37
C TYR A 148 1.33 -9.95 0.02
N ASN A 149 0.64 -9.14 -0.78
CA ASN A 149 1.17 -8.63 -2.04
C ASN A 149 1.27 -7.12 -1.98
N ASN A 150 2.26 -6.59 -2.68
CA ASN A 150 2.41 -5.15 -2.75
C ASN A 150 1.36 -4.53 -3.69
N GLU A 151 0.58 -3.55 -3.24
CA GLU A 151 -0.30 -2.78 -4.14
C GLU A 151 0.54 -1.88 -5.08
N PRO A 152 0.15 -1.70 -6.35
CA PRO A 152 0.82 -0.76 -7.25
C PRO A 152 0.84 0.66 -6.66
N GLY A 153 2.03 1.15 -6.30
CA GLY A 153 2.25 2.47 -5.70
C GLY A 153 2.78 2.45 -4.27
N GLU A 154 2.75 1.31 -3.58
CA GLU A 154 3.33 1.15 -2.24
C GLU A 154 4.82 0.79 -2.31
N HIS A 155 5.64 1.75 -2.72
CA HIS A 155 7.10 1.56 -2.83
C HIS A 155 7.83 1.37 -1.49
N THR A 156 7.13 1.50 -0.35
CA THR A 156 7.76 1.47 0.98
C THR A 156 7.85 0.06 1.57
N THR A 157 6.99 -0.89 1.21
CA THR A 157 6.96 -2.22 1.83
C THR A 157 8.16 -3.08 1.41
N MET A 158 8.57 -3.12 0.13
CA MET A 158 9.63 -4.01 -0.38
C MET A 158 11.08 -3.55 -0.16
N GLY A 159 11.29 -2.42 0.54
CA GLY A 159 12.61 -1.82 0.68
C GLY A 159 13.68 -2.72 1.36
N LYS A 160 13.29 -3.73 2.16
CA LYS A 160 14.27 -4.65 2.76
C LYS A 160 14.81 -5.64 1.73
N ILE A 161 13.92 -6.28 0.95
CA ILE A 161 14.33 -7.24 -0.08
C ILE A 161 15.11 -6.57 -1.21
N GLU A 162 14.72 -5.36 -1.63
CA GLU A 162 15.46 -4.59 -2.62
C GLU A 162 16.90 -4.28 -2.16
N ARG A 163 17.05 -3.84 -0.90
CA ARG A 163 18.36 -3.58 -0.30
C ARG A 163 19.19 -4.86 -0.20
N PHE A 164 18.59 -5.97 0.22
CA PHE A 164 19.25 -7.26 0.29
C PHE A 164 19.74 -7.72 -1.09
N ASN A 165 18.87 -7.67 -2.09
CA ASN A 165 19.19 -8.02 -3.48
C ASN A 165 20.35 -7.17 -4.01
N ARG A 166 20.36 -5.87 -3.73
CA ARG A 166 21.48 -4.99 -4.08
C ARG A 166 22.79 -5.45 -3.44
N THR A 167 22.80 -5.76 -2.13
CA THR A 167 24.00 -6.26 -1.45
C THR A 167 24.45 -7.61 -2.00
N LEU A 168 23.52 -8.53 -2.26
CA LEU A 168 23.82 -9.83 -2.84
C LEU A 168 24.50 -9.68 -4.21
N LYS A 169 23.91 -8.87 -5.11
CA LYS A 169 24.47 -8.61 -6.44
C LYS A 169 25.85 -7.95 -6.37
N GLN A 170 26.02 -6.95 -5.50
CA GLN A 170 27.33 -6.31 -5.30
C GLN A 170 28.43 -7.30 -4.87
N ARG A 171 28.09 -8.28 -4.01
CA ARG A 171 29.03 -9.34 -3.61
C ARG A 171 29.34 -10.27 -4.77
N LEU A 172 28.32 -10.71 -5.51
CA LEU A 172 28.50 -11.61 -6.66
C LEU A 172 29.31 -10.96 -7.78
N THR A 173 29.04 -9.70 -8.13
CA THR A 173 29.82 -8.92 -9.10
C THR A 173 31.29 -8.84 -8.70
N LYS A 174 31.59 -8.58 -7.42
CA LYS A 174 32.98 -8.52 -6.93
C LYS A 174 33.67 -9.88 -6.99
N ILE A 175 32.93 -10.97 -6.78
CA ILE A 175 33.48 -12.32 -6.87
C ILE A 175 33.76 -12.70 -8.32
N GLY A 176 32.95 -12.22 -9.28
CA GLY A 176 33.19 -12.40 -10.71
C GLY A 176 33.15 -13.85 -11.20
N ARG A 177 32.48 -14.75 -10.45
CA ARG A 177 32.32 -16.17 -10.78
C ARG A 177 30.89 -16.48 -11.17
N LYS A 178 30.71 -17.48 -12.04
CA LYS A 178 29.39 -18.01 -12.38
C LYS A 178 28.60 -18.36 -11.12
N VAL A 179 27.35 -17.89 -11.05
CA VAL A 179 26.46 -18.14 -9.93
C VAL A 179 26.07 -19.62 -9.89
N THR A 180 26.43 -20.30 -8.81
CA THR A 180 26.02 -21.67 -8.48
C THR A 180 25.33 -21.69 -7.11
N GLN A 181 24.60 -22.76 -6.80
CA GLN A 181 23.96 -22.89 -5.49
C GLN A 181 25.01 -22.91 -4.35
N ASP A 182 26.18 -23.52 -4.56
CA ASP A 182 27.25 -23.54 -3.56
C ASP A 182 27.85 -22.15 -3.32
N LEU A 183 28.06 -21.39 -4.41
CA LEU A 183 28.52 -20.01 -4.29
C LEU A 183 27.51 -19.16 -3.52
N LEU A 184 26.22 -19.25 -3.86
CA LEU A 184 25.17 -18.54 -3.13
C LEU A 184 25.15 -18.95 -1.66
N THR A 185 25.25 -20.25 -1.35
CA THR A 185 25.27 -20.75 0.03
C THR A 185 26.40 -20.10 0.84
N ASN A 186 27.61 -20.01 0.27
CA ASN A 186 28.74 -19.35 0.92
C ASN A 186 28.55 -17.84 1.07
N VAL A 187 28.03 -17.17 0.04
CA VAL A 187 27.76 -15.71 0.08
C VAL A 187 26.69 -15.37 1.12
N ILE A 188 25.64 -16.18 1.22
CA ILE A 188 24.57 -16.03 2.21
C ILE A 188 25.08 -16.34 3.63
N LYS A 189 25.88 -17.39 3.81
CA LYS A 189 26.53 -17.67 5.10
C LYS A 189 27.35 -16.47 5.57
N ASN A 190 28.18 -15.92 4.69
CA ASN A 190 28.96 -14.73 4.99
C ASN A 190 28.07 -13.51 5.27
N TYR A 191 26.99 -13.31 4.51
CA TYR A 191 26.05 -12.20 4.74
C TYR A 191 25.40 -12.29 6.13
N ASN A 192 24.90 -13.48 6.49
CA ASN A 192 24.20 -13.71 7.73
C ASN A 192 25.11 -13.63 8.98
N SER A 193 26.42 -13.76 8.81
CA SER A 193 27.41 -13.56 9.88
C SER A 193 28.10 -12.19 9.84
N THR A 194 27.77 -11.31 8.88
CA THR A 194 28.35 -9.97 8.80
C THR A 194 27.55 -9.00 9.66
N PHE A 195 28.23 -8.17 10.46
CA PHE A 195 27.56 -7.12 11.23
C PHE A 195 26.76 -6.18 10.33
N HIS A 196 25.49 -5.96 10.68
CA HIS A 196 24.58 -5.13 9.90
C HIS A 196 24.22 -3.85 10.68
N SER A 197 24.78 -2.71 10.23
CA SER A 197 24.67 -1.42 10.93
C SER A 197 23.24 -0.94 11.20
N GLY A 198 22.28 -1.34 10.34
CA GLY A 198 20.86 -1.00 10.50
C GLY A 198 20.14 -1.73 11.62
N ILE A 199 20.64 -2.89 12.06
CA ILE A 199 20.05 -3.68 13.18
C ILE A 199 21.03 -3.80 14.37
N LYS A 200 22.24 -3.23 14.24
CA LYS A 200 23.29 -3.22 15.27
C LYS A 200 23.72 -4.61 15.77
N ALA A 201 23.55 -5.63 14.91
CA ALA A 201 23.90 -7.01 15.16
C ALA A 201 24.10 -7.73 13.81
N THR A 202 24.57 -8.97 13.83
CA THR A 202 24.52 -9.85 12.67
C THR A 202 23.11 -10.42 12.45
N PRO A 203 22.73 -10.77 11.21
CA PRO A 203 21.45 -11.42 10.98
C PRO A 203 21.22 -12.74 11.72
N ASN A 204 22.29 -13.51 11.97
CA ASN A 204 22.20 -14.73 12.76
C ASN A 204 21.83 -14.46 14.23
N GLU A 205 22.44 -13.44 14.85
CA GLU A 205 22.15 -13.06 16.25
C GLU A 205 20.71 -12.55 16.42
N MET A 206 20.15 -11.92 15.39
CA MET A 206 18.78 -11.39 15.44
C MET A 206 17.72 -12.40 15.02
N LYS A 207 18.10 -13.63 14.63
CA LYS A 207 17.14 -14.65 14.19
C LYS A 207 16.13 -14.95 15.31
N GLY A 208 14.84 -14.83 15.01
CA GLY A 208 13.77 -15.06 15.98
C GLY A 208 13.41 -13.85 16.84
N ASN A 209 14.14 -12.74 16.68
CA ASN A 209 13.89 -11.50 17.41
C ASN A 209 13.18 -10.46 16.53
N VAL A 210 12.45 -9.55 17.19
CA VAL A 210 11.86 -8.35 16.59
C VAL A 210 12.69 -7.11 16.94
N ILE A 211 12.49 -6.01 16.21
CA ILE A 211 13.17 -4.74 16.52
C ILE A 211 12.19 -3.84 17.29
N GLU A 212 12.15 -3.99 18.61
CA GLU A 212 11.20 -3.27 19.49
C GLU A 212 11.25 -1.75 19.33
N SER A 213 12.44 -1.19 19.13
CA SER A 213 12.60 0.25 18.91
C SER A 213 11.97 0.74 17.60
N GLU A 214 11.98 -0.08 16.53
CA GLU A 214 11.28 0.25 15.28
C GLU A 214 9.75 0.12 15.45
N LEU A 215 9.29 -0.86 16.25
CA LEU A 215 7.86 -1.02 16.56
C LEU A 215 7.33 0.13 17.42
N GLN A 216 8.10 0.57 18.42
CA GLN A 216 7.74 1.73 19.23
C GLN A 216 7.72 3.01 18.39
N HIS A 217 8.74 3.25 17.56
CA HIS A 217 8.77 4.39 16.64
C HIS A 217 7.53 4.45 15.74
N ASN A 218 7.08 3.29 15.24
CA ASN A 218 5.87 3.23 14.42
C ASN A 218 4.60 3.56 15.22
N ARG A 219 4.48 3.08 16.47
CA ARG A 219 3.36 3.43 17.36
C ARG A 219 3.32 4.94 17.62
N ASP A 220 4.45 5.54 17.97
CA ASP A 220 4.54 6.98 18.22
C ASP A 220 4.16 7.83 17.00
N ILE A 221 4.49 7.35 15.79
CA ILE A 221 4.06 8.01 14.55
C ILE A 221 2.55 7.85 14.35
N ALA A 222 2.00 6.66 14.58
CA ALA A 222 0.57 6.40 14.43
C ALA A 222 -0.25 7.30 15.37
N ASP A 223 0.15 7.41 16.64
CA ASP A 223 -0.54 8.25 17.63
C ASP A 223 -0.57 9.72 17.18
N LYS A 224 0.59 10.27 16.75
CA LYS A 224 0.68 11.64 16.21
C LYS A 224 -0.14 11.85 14.93
N LEU A 225 -0.29 10.81 14.12
CA LEU A 225 -1.09 10.87 12.90
C LEU A 225 -2.58 10.85 13.21
N ASN A 226 -3.02 10.07 14.20
CA ASN A 226 -4.41 10.06 14.65
C ASN A 226 -4.85 11.41 15.24
N GLU A 227 -3.92 12.15 15.85
CA GLU A 227 -4.15 13.56 16.25
C GLU A 227 -4.30 14.50 15.05
N THR A 228 -3.60 14.24 13.95
CA THR A 228 -3.60 15.09 12.74
C THR A 228 -4.78 14.78 11.81
N PHE A 229 -5.10 13.50 11.67
CA PHE A 229 -6.06 12.92 10.75
C PHE A 229 -7.14 12.19 11.55
N SER A 230 -8.20 12.91 11.89
CA SER A 230 -9.29 12.37 12.69
C SER A 230 -10.45 11.89 11.81
N VAL A 231 -11.16 10.86 12.28
CA VAL A 231 -12.40 10.40 11.66
C VAL A 231 -13.38 11.56 11.51
N GLY A 232 -14.05 11.64 10.36
CA GLY A 232 -14.96 12.71 9.97
C GLY A 232 -14.30 13.86 9.19
N GLN A 233 -12.96 13.93 9.14
CA GLN A 233 -12.28 14.95 8.36
C GLN A 233 -12.41 14.70 6.86
N SER A 234 -12.59 15.79 6.10
CA SER A 234 -12.61 15.73 4.64
C SER A 234 -11.20 15.81 4.07
N VAL A 235 -10.89 14.96 3.10
CA VAL A 235 -9.57 14.81 2.49
C VAL A 235 -9.64 14.62 0.98
N VAL A 236 -8.57 15.02 0.30
CA VAL A 236 -8.25 14.61 -1.08
C VAL A 236 -7.00 13.75 -1.07
N TYR A 237 -6.87 12.85 -2.05
CA TYR A 237 -5.71 11.96 -2.14
C TYR A 237 -4.77 12.34 -3.29
N ARG A 238 -3.48 12.02 -3.14
CA ARG A 238 -2.45 12.32 -4.13
C ARG A 238 -2.59 11.42 -5.37
N LEU A 239 -2.58 12.04 -6.55
CA LEU A 239 -2.60 11.35 -7.84
C LEU A 239 -1.21 10.79 -8.18
N PRO A 240 -1.13 9.62 -8.84
CA PRO A 240 0.15 9.04 -9.23
C PRO A 240 0.90 9.96 -10.21
N LYS A 241 2.23 9.99 -10.08
CA LYS A 241 3.08 10.76 -11.00
C LYS A 241 3.06 10.12 -12.39
N SER A 242 2.61 10.87 -13.39
CA SER A 242 2.74 10.49 -14.81
C SER A 242 4.17 10.74 -15.28
N THR A 243 4.80 9.76 -15.91
CA THR A 243 6.18 9.85 -16.44
C THR A 243 6.30 10.76 -17.67
N PHE A 244 5.18 11.15 -18.30
CA PHE A 244 5.16 12.05 -19.47
C PHE A 244 3.96 13.04 -19.41
N GLY A 245 4.21 14.31 -19.77
CA GLY A 245 3.19 15.35 -20.05
C GLY A 245 3.08 16.50 -19.03
N LYS A 246 2.63 17.67 -19.52
CA LYS A 246 2.42 18.99 -18.86
C LYS A 246 1.91 18.94 -17.39
N GLU A 247 2.11 20.05 -16.66
CA GLU A 247 1.58 20.28 -15.29
C GLU A 247 0.16 19.73 -15.11
N LYS A 248 0.04 18.61 -14.38
CA LYS A 248 -1.22 17.96 -14.06
C LYS A 248 -1.52 18.12 -12.58
N ALA A 249 -2.81 18.07 -12.24
CA ALA A 249 -3.28 18.08 -10.86
C ALA A 249 -2.54 17.00 -10.05
N LEU A 250 -2.09 17.40 -8.86
CA LEU A 250 -1.40 16.54 -7.89
C LEU A 250 -2.40 15.82 -6.97
N TRP A 251 -3.61 16.36 -6.81
CA TRP A 251 -4.65 15.84 -5.92
C TRP A 251 -5.93 15.46 -6.65
N SER A 252 -6.67 14.51 -6.08
CA SER A 252 -7.98 14.10 -6.58
C SER A 252 -8.97 15.26 -6.62
N LYS A 253 -9.85 15.25 -7.64
CA LYS A 253 -11.00 16.17 -7.68
C LYS A 253 -12.06 15.79 -6.64
N THR A 254 -12.26 14.49 -6.44
CA THR A 254 -13.19 13.97 -5.45
C THR A 254 -12.64 14.16 -4.04
N VAL A 255 -13.48 14.74 -3.19
CA VAL A 255 -13.30 14.85 -1.74
C VAL A 255 -13.92 13.63 -1.06
N TYR A 256 -13.16 13.03 -0.14
CA TYR A 256 -13.54 11.88 0.67
C TYR A 256 -13.58 12.27 2.15
N GLU A 257 -14.23 11.46 2.97
CA GLU A 257 -14.22 11.53 4.43
C GLU A 257 -13.33 10.44 5.00
N ILE A 258 -12.54 10.72 6.03
CA ILE A 258 -11.85 9.69 6.81
C ILE A 258 -12.89 8.96 7.65
N ILE A 259 -13.04 7.66 7.45
CA ILE A 259 -14.04 6.86 8.17
C ILE A 259 -13.42 5.91 9.19
N ASP A 260 -12.19 5.45 8.97
CA ASP A 260 -11.47 4.56 9.89
C ASP A 260 -9.96 4.54 9.57
N THR A 261 -9.21 3.79 10.37
CA THR A 261 -7.81 3.44 10.15
C THR A 261 -7.65 1.92 10.10
N ASP A 262 -6.90 1.43 9.11
CA ASP A 262 -6.56 0.01 8.98
C ASP A 262 -5.03 -0.12 8.88
N GLY A 263 -4.42 -0.62 9.95
CA GLY A 263 -2.97 -0.65 10.11
C GLY A 263 -2.35 0.74 10.00
N TYR A 264 -1.51 0.96 9.00
CA TYR A 264 -0.84 2.25 8.73
C TYR A 264 -1.52 3.06 7.61
N LYS A 265 -2.71 2.65 7.16
CA LYS A 265 -3.50 3.33 6.14
C LYS A 265 -4.76 3.93 6.75
N PHE A 266 -5.24 5.00 6.13
CA PHE A 266 -6.54 5.60 6.40
C PHE A 266 -7.55 5.06 5.39
N GLN A 267 -8.69 4.61 5.90
CA GLN A 267 -9.86 4.28 5.11
C GLN A 267 -10.64 5.58 4.84
N ILE A 268 -10.77 5.94 3.57
CA ILE A 268 -11.47 7.16 3.12
C ILE A 268 -12.67 6.79 2.26
N ARG A 269 -13.77 7.53 2.40
CA ARG A 269 -15.04 7.23 1.72
C ARG A 269 -15.63 8.46 1.03
N SER A 270 -16.04 8.30 -0.23
CA SER A 270 -16.74 9.34 -0.98
C SER A 270 -18.21 9.43 -0.57
N LYS A 271 -18.93 10.44 -1.06
CA LYS A 271 -20.37 10.57 -0.82
C LYS A 271 -21.19 9.38 -1.37
N ASN A 272 -20.81 8.85 -2.53
CA ASN A 272 -21.40 7.63 -3.12
C ASN A 272 -20.77 6.32 -2.62
N ARG A 273 -20.17 6.33 -1.42
CA ARG A 273 -19.62 5.16 -0.71
C ARG A 273 -18.51 4.40 -1.43
N HIS A 274 -17.82 5.05 -2.36
CA HIS A 274 -16.59 4.52 -2.91
C HIS A 274 -15.49 4.66 -1.85
N THR A 275 -14.84 3.56 -1.49
CA THR A 275 -13.89 3.50 -0.39
C THR A 275 -12.48 3.26 -0.92
N LEU A 276 -11.50 3.97 -0.38
CA LEU A 276 -10.08 3.80 -0.72
C LEU A 276 -9.25 3.70 0.55
N TYR A 277 -8.10 3.03 0.44
CA TYR A 277 -7.09 3.00 1.49
C TYR A 277 -5.88 3.80 1.04
N LYS A 278 -5.46 4.80 1.84
CA LYS A 278 -4.34 5.69 1.50
C LYS A 278 -3.43 5.92 2.70
N SER A 279 -2.13 6.02 2.43
CA SER A 279 -1.15 6.47 3.43
C SER A 279 -1.40 7.94 3.78
N HIS A 280 -1.09 8.34 5.02
CA HIS A 280 -1.11 9.74 5.44
C HIS A 280 -0.30 10.68 4.52
N SER A 281 0.77 10.17 3.91
CA SER A 281 1.62 10.92 2.98
C SER A 281 0.84 11.37 1.74
N ASP A 282 -0.15 10.58 1.34
CA ASP A 282 -0.98 10.78 0.16
C ASP A 282 -2.33 11.43 0.49
N LEU A 283 -2.56 11.87 1.72
CA LEU A 283 -3.77 12.60 2.10
C LEU A 283 -3.51 14.08 2.35
N LYS A 284 -4.46 14.92 1.96
CA LYS A 284 -4.50 16.35 2.31
C LYS A 284 -5.88 16.68 2.86
N VAL A 285 -5.93 17.22 4.08
CA VAL A 285 -7.17 17.71 4.70
C VAL A 285 -7.68 18.95 3.96
N VAL A 286 -8.99 18.99 3.73
CA VAL A 286 -9.70 20.05 3.01
C VAL A 286 -10.95 20.44 3.80
N GLN A 287 -11.55 21.61 3.51
CA GLN A 287 -12.75 22.11 4.21
C GLN A 287 -14.04 21.75 3.48
N GLU A 288 -13.94 21.39 2.21
CA GLU A 288 -15.02 20.98 1.34
C GLU A 288 -15.65 19.68 1.83
N LYS A 289 -16.97 19.55 1.67
CA LYS A 289 -17.69 18.33 2.03
C LYS A 289 -17.37 17.18 1.06
N PRO A 290 -17.52 15.91 1.49
CA PRO A 290 -17.36 14.76 0.61
C PRO A 290 -18.25 14.85 -0.64
N SER A 291 -17.70 14.41 -1.75
CA SER A 291 -18.31 14.50 -3.09
C SER A 291 -18.39 13.11 -3.74
N ASP A 292 -19.15 12.98 -4.81
CA ASP A 292 -19.28 11.71 -5.52
C ASP A 292 -17.99 11.36 -6.27
N ALA A 293 -17.52 10.13 -6.08
CA ALA A 293 -16.42 9.58 -6.85
C ALA A 293 -16.91 9.20 -8.26
N PRO A 294 -16.11 9.45 -9.31
CA PRO A 294 -16.46 8.97 -10.64
C PRO A 294 -16.53 7.44 -10.64
N LEU A 295 -17.63 6.87 -11.13
CA LEU A 295 -17.83 5.43 -11.24
C LEU A 295 -16.99 4.86 -12.41
N THR A 296 -15.68 4.72 -12.21
CA THR A 296 -14.81 4.06 -13.17
C THR A 296 -14.69 2.57 -12.88
N LYS A 297 -15.13 1.71 -13.80
CA LYS A 297 -15.15 0.23 -13.66
C LYS A 297 -13.82 -0.44 -13.26
N LYS A 298 -12.68 0.25 -13.27
CA LYS A 298 -11.35 -0.40 -13.26
C LYS A 298 -10.67 -0.49 -11.90
N ASP A 299 -11.05 0.31 -10.90
CA ASP A 299 -10.33 0.37 -9.61
C ASP A 299 -11.25 0.64 -8.40
N ASN A 300 -12.56 0.42 -8.56
CA ASN A 300 -13.53 0.79 -7.52
C ASN A 300 -13.68 -0.32 -6.47
N ILE A 301 -13.33 -0.02 -5.22
CA ILE A 301 -13.67 -0.85 -4.06
C ILE A 301 -15.04 -0.38 -3.55
N TYR A 302 -16.00 -1.31 -3.52
CA TYR A 302 -17.34 -1.07 -3.01
C TYR A 302 -17.55 -1.78 -1.69
N GLU A 303 -18.31 -1.15 -0.78
CA GLU A 303 -18.69 -1.77 0.49
C GLU A 303 -19.74 -2.86 0.26
N VAL A 304 -19.49 -4.03 0.83
CA VAL A 304 -20.44 -5.14 0.82
C VAL A 304 -21.36 -5.03 2.05
N GLU A 305 -22.66 -5.22 1.85
CA GLU A 305 -23.64 -5.33 2.94
C GLU A 305 -23.61 -6.72 3.54
N ARG A 306 -23.74 -7.75 2.69
CA ARG A 306 -23.69 -9.16 3.07
C ARG A 306 -23.43 -10.06 1.87
N ILE A 307 -22.91 -11.25 2.15
CA ILE A 307 -22.89 -12.37 1.20
C ILE A 307 -24.26 -13.05 1.26
N LEU A 308 -24.93 -13.13 0.10
CA LEU A 308 -26.24 -13.78 -0.02
C LEU A 308 -26.12 -15.27 -0.33
N ASP A 309 -25.16 -15.64 -1.18
CA ASP A 309 -24.99 -17.01 -1.67
C ASP A 309 -23.55 -17.28 -2.09
N HIS A 310 -23.20 -18.54 -2.33
CA HIS A 310 -21.89 -18.97 -2.83
C HIS A 310 -22.00 -20.08 -3.89
N GLN A 311 -21.02 -20.12 -4.80
CA GLN A 311 -20.87 -21.18 -5.80
C GLN A 311 -19.42 -21.64 -5.86
N GLU A 312 -19.19 -22.94 -5.62
CA GLU A 312 -17.88 -23.54 -5.84
C GLU A 312 -17.57 -23.65 -7.34
N GLN A 313 -16.39 -23.17 -7.72
CA GLN A 313 -15.88 -23.20 -9.10
C GLN A 313 -15.03 -24.47 -9.32
N LYS A 314 -14.83 -24.86 -10.59
CA LYS A 314 -14.05 -26.06 -10.97
C LYS A 314 -12.61 -26.09 -10.43
N ASN A 315 -12.03 -24.95 -10.08
CA ASN A 315 -10.69 -24.84 -9.49
C ASN A 315 -10.68 -24.92 -7.95
N GLY A 316 -11.84 -25.12 -7.31
CA GLY A 316 -12.03 -25.15 -5.86
C GLY A 316 -12.04 -23.76 -5.20
N LYS A 317 -12.21 -22.69 -6.00
CA LYS A 317 -12.44 -21.31 -5.49
C LYS A 317 -13.93 -21.03 -5.42
N PHE A 318 -14.34 -20.05 -4.63
CA PHE A 318 -15.73 -19.63 -4.56
C PHE A 318 -16.00 -18.37 -5.40
N LYS A 319 -17.22 -18.28 -5.93
CA LYS A 319 -17.88 -17.00 -6.22
C LYS A 319 -18.93 -16.75 -5.16
N TYR A 320 -19.12 -15.50 -4.79
CA TYR A 320 -20.13 -15.08 -3.83
C TYR A 320 -21.12 -14.15 -4.50
N LEU A 321 -22.40 -14.32 -4.20
CA LEU A 321 -23.43 -13.36 -4.58
C LEU A 321 -23.44 -12.24 -3.54
N ILE A 322 -23.08 -11.04 -3.98
CA ILE A 322 -22.86 -9.90 -3.11
C ILE A 322 -24.08 -9.00 -3.12
N LYS A 323 -24.64 -8.71 -1.93
CA LYS A 323 -25.50 -7.55 -1.73
C LYS A 323 -24.60 -6.36 -1.42
N TRP A 324 -24.60 -5.39 -2.32
CA TRP A 324 -23.79 -4.17 -2.17
C TRP A 324 -24.49 -3.18 -1.24
N LEU A 325 -23.72 -2.58 -0.34
CA LEU A 325 -24.27 -1.71 0.68
C LEU A 325 -24.75 -0.38 0.07
N GLY A 326 -26.06 -0.15 0.11
CA GLY A 326 -26.70 1.04 -0.46
C GLY A 326 -27.01 0.96 -1.96
N TYR A 327 -26.95 -0.23 -2.56
CA TYR A 327 -27.38 -0.47 -3.93
C TYR A 327 -28.43 -1.57 -3.97
N ASP A 328 -29.44 -1.44 -4.83
CA ASP A 328 -30.47 -2.48 -5.00
C ASP A 328 -29.93 -3.72 -5.73
N GLU A 329 -28.98 -3.49 -6.63
CA GLU A 329 -28.34 -4.51 -7.46
C GLU A 329 -27.46 -5.47 -6.64
N THR A 330 -27.35 -6.70 -7.14
CA THR A 330 -26.45 -7.74 -6.63
C THR A 330 -25.58 -8.26 -7.76
N SER A 331 -24.35 -8.67 -7.47
CA SER A 331 -23.49 -9.30 -8.49
C SER A 331 -22.70 -10.48 -7.93
N TRP A 332 -22.35 -11.41 -8.83
CA TRP A 332 -21.49 -12.55 -8.52
C TRP A 332 -20.03 -12.14 -8.62
N GLU A 333 -19.35 -12.11 -7.48
CA GLU A 333 -17.96 -11.72 -7.38
C GLU A 333 -17.06 -12.92 -7.05
N PRO A 334 -15.89 -13.06 -7.70
CA PRO A 334 -14.91 -14.06 -7.29
C PRO A 334 -14.39 -13.79 -5.87
N GLU A 335 -14.06 -14.83 -5.12
CA GLU A 335 -13.53 -14.70 -3.74
C GLU A 335 -12.31 -13.75 -3.63
N GLY A 336 -11.50 -13.64 -4.69
CA GLY A 336 -10.37 -12.72 -4.73
C GLY A 336 -10.76 -11.24 -4.63
N ASN A 337 -11.98 -10.86 -5.02
CA ASN A 337 -12.48 -9.50 -4.88
C ASN A 337 -12.82 -9.14 -3.42
N LEU A 338 -13.06 -10.15 -2.57
CA LEU A 338 -13.30 -9.97 -1.14
C LEU A 338 -12.00 -10.02 -0.32
N ARG A 339 -10.90 -10.48 -0.93
CA ARG A 339 -9.60 -10.70 -0.30
C ARG A 339 -8.53 -9.76 -0.87
N LEU A 340 -8.77 -8.46 -0.71
CA LEU A 340 -7.97 -7.40 -1.36
C LEU A 340 -6.49 -7.42 -0.94
N ILE A 341 -6.23 -7.58 0.36
CA ILE A 341 -4.87 -7.46 0.95
C ILE A 341 -4.20 -8.83 1.07
N ASN A 342 -4.91 -9.83 1.59
CA ASN A 342 -4.42 -11.18 1.81
C ASN A 342 -5.28 -12.19 1.03
N LYS A 343 -4.81 -12.59 -0.16
CA LYS A 343 -5.58 -13.45 -1.07
C LYS A 343 -5.82 -14.85 -0.53
N ASN A 344 -4.91 -15.36 0.31
CA ASN A 344 -4.94 -16.74 0.77
C ASN A 344 -5.73 -16.96 2.07
N LYS A 345 -6.28 -15.89 2.67
CA LYS A 345 -7.09 -15.94 3.90
C LYS A 345 -8.49 -15.38 3.63
N MET A 346 -9.51 -16.08 4.14
CA MET A 346 -10.89 -15.58 4.10
C MET A 346 -10.98 -14.23 4.82
N SER A 347 -11.64 -13.28 4.16
CA SER A 347 -12.05 -12.01 4.75
C SER A 347 -12.95 -12.25 5.97
N LYS A 348 -13.07 -11.24 6.85
CA LYS A 348 -14.00 -11.32 7.99
C LYS A 348 -15.41 -11.67 7.53
N MET A 349 -15.86 -11.06 6.44
CA MET A 349 -17.18 -11.30 5.87
C MET A 349 -17.40 -12.72 5.36
N GLU A 350 -16.39 -13.31 4.70
CA GLU A 350 -16.44 -14.72 4.31
C GLU A 350 -16.55 -15.61 5.56
N LYS A 351 -15.75 -15.34 6.60
CA LYS A 351 -15.84 -16.12 7.85
C LYS A 351 -17.22 -16.03 8.49
N ASP A 352 -17.76 -14.82 8.60
CA ASP A 352 -19.07 -14.57 9.22
C ASP A 352 -20.19 -15.30 8.44
N TYR A 353 -20.14 -15.25 7.11
CA TYR A 353 -21.06 -15.99 6.23
C TYR A 353 -20.99 -17.51 6.46
N TRP A 354 -19.80 -18.10 6.41
CA TRP A 354 -19.62 -19.54 6.60
C TRP A 354 -19.93 -20.01 8.02
N HIS A 355 -19.64 -19.19 9.04
CA HIS A 355 -20.07 -19.45 10.41
C HIS A 355 -21.59 -19.44 10.54
N GLY A 356 -22.26 -18.48 9.89
CA GLY A 356 -23.72 -18.42 9.84
C GLY A 356 -24.32 -19.69 9.23
N LEU A 357 -23.80 -20.15 8.09
CA LEU A 357 -24.27 -21.38 7.43
C LEU A 357 -24.11 -22.65 8.28
N ARG A 358 -23.00 -22.76 9.03
CA ARG A 358 -22.73 -23.93 9.91
C ARG A 358 -23.64 -23.97 11.14
N ASN A 359 -24.24 -22.84 11.49
CA ASN A 359 -25.14 -22.69 12.63
C ASN A 359 -26.62 -22.60 12.20
N LEU A 360 -26.93 -22.86 10.93
CA LEU A 360 -28.31 -23.06 10.48
C LEU A 360 -28.80 -24.44 10.98
N PRO A 361 -30.01 -24.52 11.56
CA PRO A 361 -30.57 -25.74 12.12
C PRO A 361 -30.80 -26.85 11.09
#